data_AF-A0A2M8PP01-F1
#
_entry.id   AF-A0A2M8PP01-F1
#
_cell.length_a   1.000
_cell.length_b   1.000
_cell.length_c   1.000
_cell.angle_alpha   90.00
_cell.angle_beta   90.00
_cell.angle_gamma   90.00
#
_symmetry.space_group_name_H-M   'P 1'
#
loop_
_entity.id
_entity.type
_entity.pdbx_description
1 polymer ?
#
loop_
_entity_poly.entity_id
_entity_poly.type
_entity_poly.pdbx_seq_one_letter_code
_entity_poly.pdbx_strand_id
1 'polypeptide(L)'
;MTIQITLNMPDDVYENVKRLAALTGHEAEEIFASAVASFVGDLSPQIDPSIPIDTLSDEDVIALAELQMNPKQDTRLSDLLYKQQADDLTDAERTELQMLMRIYEQGTLRKSEALAEAVRRGLREPLGP
;
A
#
# COMPACT_ATOMS: atom_id res chain seq x y z
N MET A 1 -2.61 -18.23 -10.56
CA MET A 1 -1.39 -18.14 -11.39
C MET A 1 -0.21 -17.98 -10.45
N THR A 2 0.94 -18.60 -10.73
CA THR A 2 2.15 -18.51 -9.91
C THR A 2 3.26 -17.82 -10.70
N ILE A 3 3.99 -16.90 -10.05
CA ILE A 3 5.13 -16.16 -10.63
C ILE A 3 6.35 -16.48 -9.78
N GLN A 4 7.47 -16.83 -10.42
CA GLN A 4 8.73 -17.12 -9.75
C GLN A 4 9.65 -15.90 -9.85
N ILE A 5 10.14 -15.42 -8.71
CA ILE A 5 11.04 -14.27 -8.59
C ILE A 5 12.27 -14.72 -7.80
N THR A 6 13.47 -14.41 -8.28
CA THR A 6 14.72 -14.63 -7.55
C THR A 6 15.17 -13.31 -6.92
N LEU A 7 15.30 -13.28 -5.59
CA LEU A 7 15.80 -12.13 -4.85
C LEU A 7 17.15 -12.44 -4.20
N ASN A 8 18.05 -11.46 -4.23
CA ASN A 8 19.24 -11.47 -3.39
C ASN A 8 18.91 -10.74 -2.09
N MET A 9 19.10 -11.38 -0.95
CA MET A 9 18.84 -10.81 0.37
C MET A 9 19.99 -11.10 1.32
N PRO A 10 20.16 -10.28 2.37
CA PRO A 10 21.14 -10.55 3.42
C PRO A 10 20.89 -11.90 4.12
N ASP A 11 21.95 -12.64 4.43
CA ASP A 11 21.87 -13.99 5.04
C ASP A 11 21.16 -13.98 6.39
N ASP A 12 21.30 -12.90 7.17
CA ASP A 12 20.65 -12.72 8.46
C ASP A 12 19.12 -12.65 8.34
N VAL A 13 18.60 -12.04 7.27
CA VAL A 13 17.15 -12.00 6.97
C VAL A 13 16.65 -13.41 6.68
N TYR A 14 17.37 -14.19 5.86
CA TYR A 14 16.99 -15.57 5.54
C TYR A 14 17.02 -16.49 6.78
N GLU A 15 18.05 -16.37 7.63
CA GLU A 15 18.15 -17.13 8.87
C GLU A 15 17.06 -16.78 9.88
N ASN A 16 16.63 -15.51 9.95
CA ASN A 16 15.48 -15.11 10.76
C ASN A 16 14.18 -15.77 10.29
N VAL A 17 13.96 -15.81 8.97
CA VAL A 17 12.77 -16.47 8.40
C VAL A 17 12.81 -17.98 8.62
N LYS A 18 13.96 -18.63 8.46
CA LYS A 18 14.13 -20.06 8.82
C LYS A 18 13.78 -20.35 10.27
N ARG A 19 14.22 -19.51 11.20
CA ARG A 19 13.86 -19.66 12.62
C ARG A 19 12.37 -19.56 12.84
N LEU A 20 11.72 -18.59 12.18
CA LEU A 20 10.27 -18.42 12.27
C LEU A 20 9.51 -19.62 11.67
N ALA A 21 9.97 -20.12 10.52
CA ALA A 21 9.46 -21.31 9.84
C ALA A 21 9.55 -22.56 10.72
N ALA A 22 10.68 -22.79 11.38
CA ALA A 22 10.86 -23.90 12.30
C ALA A 22 9.92 -23.82 13.52
N LEU A 23 9.57 -22.61 13.98
CA LEU A 23 8.66 -22.40 15.11
C LEU A 23 7.19 -22.57 14.73
N THR A 24 6.80 -22.17 13.52
CA THR A 24 5.41 -22.25 13.05
C THR A 24 5.10 -23.51 12.26
N GLY A 25 6.10 -24.34 11.95
CA GLY A 25 5.95 -25.55 11.15
C GLY A 25 5.66 -25.30 9.67
N HIS A 26 6.02 -24.12 9.17
CA HIS A 26 5.86 -23.75 7.75
C HIS A 26 7.21 -23.74 7.04
N GLU A 27 7.22 -23.76 5.72
CA GLU A 27 8.46 -23.55 4.94
C GLU A 27 8.83 -22.07 4.90
N ALA A 28 10.13 -21.76 4.75
CA ALA A 28 10.61 -20.38 4.71
C ALA A 28 9.97 -19.60 3.55
N GLU A 29 9.78 -20.27 2.42
CA GLU A 29 9.13 -19.79 1.21
C GLU A 29 7.68 -19.37 1.45
N GLU A 30 6.92 -20.14 2.23
CA GLU A 30 5.53 -19.80 2.60
C GLU A 30 5.49 -18.59 3.53
N ILE A 31 6.46 -18.46 4.44
CA ILE A 31 6.59 -17.27 5.29
C ILE A 31 6.93 -16.05 4.45
N PHE A 32 7.82 -16.16 3.46
CA PHE A 32 8.10 -15.06 2.54
C PHE A 32 6.87 -14.69 1.70
N ALA A 33 6.19 -15.68 1.12
CA ALA A 33 5.00 -15.44 0.31
C ALA A 33 3.89 -14.78 1.14
N SER A 34 3.67 -15.23 2.37
CA SER A 34 2.69 -14.64 3.28
C SER A 34 3.09 -13.26 3.79
N ALA A 35 4.37 -13.02 4.07
CA ALA A 35 4.87 -11.69 4.45
C ALA A 35 4.72 -10.68 3.29
N VAL A 36 5.08 -11.08 2.06
CA VAL A 36 4.86 -10.27 0.87
C VAL A 36 3.37 -10.08 0.62
N ALA A 37 2.55 -11.12 0.71
CA ALA A 37 1.11 -11.01 0.55
C ALA A 37 0.45 -10.17 1.66
N SER A 38 0.99 -10.14 2.87
CA SER A 38 0.49 -9.26 3.92
C SER A 38 0.87 -7.81 3.65
N PHE A 39 2.08 -7.56 3.13
CA PHE A 39 2.54 -6.22 2.80
C PHE A 39 1.87 -5.65 1.54
N VAL A 40 1.73 -6.50 0.51
CA VAL A 40 1.14 -6.17 -0.80
C VAL A 40 -0.38 -6.30 -0.78
N GLY A 41 -0.94 -7.25 -0.03
CA GLY A 41 -2.39 -7.43 0.11
C GLY A 41 -3.06 -6.27 0.84
N ASP A 42 -2.33 -5.60 1.75
CA ASP A 42 -2.74 -4.32 2.34
C ASP A 42 -2.74 -3.15 1.32
N LEU A 43 -2.22 -3.34 0.10
CA LEU A 43 -2.40 -2.37 -0.99
C LEU A 43 -3.84 -2.39 -1.54
N SER A 44 -4.63 -3.42 -1.19
CA SER A 44 -6.03 -3.66 -1.58
C SER A 44 -6.28 -3.57 -3.10
N PRO A 45 -7.45 -4.03 -3.60
CA PRO A 45 -7.80 -3.88 -5.00
C PRO A 45 -8.18 -2.42 -5.21
N GLN A 46 -7.20 -1.53 -5.29
CA GLN A 46 -7.43 -0.23 -5.90
C GLN A 46 -7.85 -0.55 -7.32
N ILE A 47 -9.13 -0.25 -7.63
CA ILE A 47 -9.66 -0.21 -8.99
C ILE A 47 -8.53 0.25 -9.89
N ASP A 48 -8.20 -0.59 -10.89
CA ASP A 48 -6.97 -0.48 -11.64
C ASP A 48 -6.70 0.99 -11.99
N PRO A 49 -5.56 1.57 -11.55
CA PRO A 49 -5.28 2.98 -11.72
C PRO A 49 -5.12 3.40 -13.19
N SER A 50 -5.23 2.47 -14.13
CA SER A 50 -5.36 2.76 -15.57
C SER A 50 -6.80 2.98 -16.04
N ILE A 51 -7.82 2.54 -15.28
CA ILE A 51 -9.23 2.67 -15.66
C ILE A 51 -9.70 4.10 -15.42
N PRO A 52 -10.19 4.83 -16.43
CA PRO A 52 -10.73 6.18 -16.25
C PRO A 52 -11.90 6.21 -15.26
N ILE A 53 -11.88 7.17 -14.33
CA ILE A 53 -12.87 7.30 -13.25
C ILE A 53 -14.31 7.48 -13.78
N ASP A 54 -14.48 8.14 -14.93
CA ASP A 54 -15.76 8.38 -15.58
C ASP A 54 -16.44 7.10 -16.12
N THR A 55 -15.67 6.01 -16.29
CA THR A 55 -16.16 4.70 -16.73
C THR A 55 -16.59 3.78 -15.58
N LEU A 56 -16.30 4.17 -14.34
CA LEU A 56 -16.61 3.38 -13.15
C LEU A 56 -18.09 3.46 -12.77
N SER A 57 -18.57 2.45 -12.06
CA SER A 57 -19.92 2.45 -11.48
C SER A 57 -20.04 3.51 -10.37
N ASP A 58 -21.27 3.91 -10.04
CA ASP A 58 -21.48 4.88 -8.96
C ASP A 58 -20.98 4.36 -7.61
N GLU A 59 -21.11 3.05 -7.34
CA GLU A 59 -20.60 2.41 -6.13
C GLU A 59 -19.07 2.49 -6.06
N ASP A 60 -18.39 2.22 -7.18
CA ASP A 60 -16.93 2.30 -7.28
C ASP A 60 -16.41 3.73 -7.11
N VAL A 61 -17.11 4.72 -7.70
CA VAL A 61 -16.77 6.14 -7.54
C VAL A 61 -16.91 6.57 -6.09
N ILE A 62 -17.98 6.15 -5.40
CA ILE A 62 -18.16 6.45 -3.97
C ILE A 62 -17.06 5.78 -3.14
N ALA A 63 -16.76 4.51 -3.40
CA ALA A 63 -15.70 3.78 -2.69
C ALA A 63 -14.33 4.45 -2.85
N LEU A 64 -13.99 4.95 -4.05
CA LEU A 64 -12.77 5.70 -4.29
C LEU A 64 -12.79 7.09 -3.65
N ALA A 65 -13.94 7.78 -3.61
CA ALA A 65 -14.07 9.07 -2.95
C ALA A 65 -13.88 8.98 -1.42
N GLU A 66 -14.14 7.80 -0.85
CA GLU A 66 -13.93 7.47 0.56
C GLU A 66 -12.57 6.81 0.84
N LEU A 67 -11.74 6.62 -0.20
CA LEU A 67 -10.46 5.95 -0.08
C LEU A 67 -9.60 6.55 1.05
N GLN A 68 -9.05 5.66 1.87
CA GLN A 68 -8.09 5.97 2.90
C GLN A 68 -6.90 5.04 2.76
N MET A 69 -5.71 5.56 3.06
CA MET A 69 -4.52 4.73 3.21
C MET A 69 -4.75 3.73 4.34
N ASN A 70 -4.21 2.52 4.21
CA ASN A 70 -4.32 1.52 5.25
C ASN A 70 -3.76 2.09 6.57
N PRO A 71 -4.47 1.95 7.72
CA PRO A 71 -4.03 2.56 8.99
C PRO A 71 -2.62 2.15 9.43
N LYS A 72 -2.20 0.91 9.15
CA LYS A 72 -0.83 0.45 9.46
C LYS A 72 0.21 1.15 8.59
N GLN A 73 -0.10 1.31 7.30
CA GLN A 73 0.77 2.01 6.35
C GLN A 73 0.85 3.51 6.69
N ASP A 74 -0.26 4.13 7.07
CA ASP A 74 -0.33 5.54 7.46
C ASP A 74 0.47 5.82 8.75
N THR A 75 0.34 4.94 9.75
CA THR A 75 1.15 4.98 10.98
C THR A 75 2.64 4.84 10.64
N ARG A 76 2.98 3.85 9.80
CA ARG A 76 4.37 3.59 9.40
C ARG A 76 4.97 4.75 8.61
N LEU A 77 4.19 5.35 7.71
CA LEU A 77 4.58 6.54 6.96
C LEU A 77 4.88 7.70 7.90
N SER A 78 4.02 7.94 8.89
CA SER A 78 4.21 8.99 9.90
C SER A 78 5.51 8.79 10.71
N ASP A 79 5.78 7.56 11.15
CA ASP A 79 7.01 7.22 11.87
C ASP A 79 8.27 7.47 11.02
N LEU A 80 8.23 7.05 9.74
CA LEU A 80 9.35 7.23 8.82
C LEU A 80 9.60 8.70 8.48
N LEU A 81 8.54 9.50 8.32
CA LEU A 81 8.65 10.95 8.13
C LEU A 81 9.25 11.63 9.37
N TYR A 82 8.87 11.18 10.58
CA TYR A 82 9.47 11.67 11.81
C TYR A 82 10.97 11.35 11.87
N LYS A 83 11.37 10.11 11.55
CA LYS A 83 12.79 9.71 11.48
C LYS A 83 13.56 10.48 10.40
N GLN A 84 12.92 10.77 9.26
CA GLN A 84 13.54 11.54 8.18
C GLN A 84 13.96 12.93 8.65
N GLN A 85 13.15 13.58 9.49
CA GLN A 85 13.47 14.90 10.05
C GLN A 85 14.71 14.87 10.95
N ALA A 86 15.00 13.74 11.57
CA ALA A 86 16.18 13.51 12.40
C ALA A 86 17.41 12.96 11.62
N ASP A 87 17.29 12.77 10.31
CA ASP A 87 18.27 12.08 9.43
C ASP A 87 18.70 10.69 9.92
N ASP A 88 17.79 9.99 10.61
CA ASP A 88 18.01 8.68 11.25
C ASP A 88 17.43 7.51 10.43
N LEU A 89 17.31 7.70 9.10
CA LEU A 89 16.80 6.65 8.21
C LEU A 89 17.91 5.76 7.68
N THR A 90 17.75 4.46 7.87
CA THR A 90 18.52 3.44 7.15
C THR A 90 18.15 3.40 5.66
N ASP A 91 19.01 2.81 4.81
CA ASP A 91 18.72 2.69 3.36
C ASP A 91 17.45 1.87 3.07
N ALA A 92 17.20 0.83 3.89
CA ALA A 92 15.98 0.04 3.81
C ALA A 92 14.75 0.90 4.14
N GLU A 93 14.81 1.71 5.19
CA GLU A 93 13.72 2.60 5.60
C GLU A 93 13.51 3.76 4.61
N ARG A 94 14.57 4.27 3.96
CA ARG A 94 14.42 5.26 2.86
C ARG A 94 13.65 4.65 1.68
N THR A 95 13.93 3.40 1.36
CA THR A 95 13.22 2.68 0.29
C THR A 95 11.76 2.45 0.68
N GLU A 96 11.50 2.04 1.93
CA GLU A 96 10.15 1.87 2.47
C GLU A 96 9.35 3.19 2.44
N LEU A 97 9.96 4.29 2.88
CA LEU A 97 9.35 5.62 2.85
C LEU A 97 8.95 6.02 1.43
N GLN A 98 9.84 5.83 0.44
CA GLN A 98 9.54 6.13 -0.95
C GLN A 98 8.36 5.30 -1.50
N MET A 99 8.26 4.03 -1.11
CA MET A 99 7.12 3.18 -1.50
C MET A 99 5.82 3.67 -0.88
N LEU A 100 5.80 3.97 0.42
CA LEU A 100 4.62 4.47 1.14
C LEU A 100 4.16 5.83 0.62
N MET A 101 5.09 6.73 0.30
CA MET A 101 4.79 8.01 -0.34
C MET A 101 4.09 7.84 -1.68
N ARG A 102 4.54 6.92 -2.54
CA ARG A 102 3.88 6.66 -3.83
C ARG A 102 2.46 6.13 -3.66
N ILE A 103 2.24 5.24 -2.69
CA ILE A 103 0.90 4.72 -2.38
C ILE A 103 -0.01 5.86 -1.92
N TYR A 104 0.48 6.72 -1.03
CA TYR A 104 -0.25 7.88 -0.53
C TYR A 104 -0.61 8.85 -1.66
N GLU A 105 0.34 9.21 -2.52
CA GLU A 105 0.15 10.12 -3.66
C GLU A 105 -0.87 9.58 -4.66
N GLN A 106 -0.73 8.31 -5.06
CA GLN A 106 -1.65 7.66 -5.99
C GLN A 106 -3.06 7.58 -5.42
N GLY A 107 -3.20 7.17 -4.15
CA GLY A 107 -4.49 7.11 -3.47
C GLY A 107 -5.14 8.49 -3.36
N THR A 108 -4.37 9.52 -3.04
CA THR A 108 -4.86 10.91 -2.95
C THR A 108 -5.33 11.44 -4.29
N LEU A 109 -4.59 11.16 -5.36
CA LEU A 109 -4.99 11.54 -6.72
C LEU A 109 -6.31 10.87 -7.11
N ARG A 110 -6.37 9.54 -6.97
CA ARG A 110 -7.57 8.76 -7.29
C ARG A 110 -8.79 9.19 -6.50
N LYS A 111 -8.61 9.46 -5.21
CA LYS A 111 -9.65 10.01 -4.34
C LYS A 111 -10.16 11.35 -4.84
N SER A 112 -9.25 12.24 -5.24
CA SER A 112 -9.61 13.58 -5.73
C SER A 112 -10.40 13.52 -7.03
N GLU A 113 -10.00 12.64 -7.95
CA GLU A 113 -10.74 12.41 -9.21
C GLU A 113 -12.12 11.81 -8.94
N ALA A 114 -12.21 10.83 -8.04
CA ALA A 114 -13.48 10.23 -7.64
C ALA A 114 -14.41 11.21 -6.92
N LEU A 115 -13.86 12.11 -6.09
CA LEU A 115 -14.62 13.19 -5.46
C LEU A 115 -15.22 14.14 -6.51
N ALA A 116 -14.42 14.57 -7.49
CA ALA A 116 -14.88 15.43 -8.57
C ALA A 116 -15.98 14.74 -9.39
N GLU A 117 -15.82 13.46 -9.68
CA GLU A 117 -16.79 12.66 -10.41
C GLU A 117 -18.09 12.43 -9.61
N ALA A 118 -17.98 12.14 -8.31
CA ALA A 118 -19.13 11.98 -7.43
C ALA A 118 -19.98 13.25 -7.38
N VAL A 119 -19.34 14.42 -7.31
CA VAL A 119 -20.03 15.72 -7.39
C VAL A 119 -20.64 15.92 -8.77
N ARG A 120 -19.92 15.62 -9.86
CA ARG A 120 -20.41 15.75 -11.24
C ARG A 120 -21.66 14.90 -11.49
N ARG A 121 -21.73 13.70 -10.90
CA ARG A 121 -22.87 12.77 -10.99
C ARG A 121 -24.00 13.09 -10.00
N GLY A 122 -23.78 14.01 -9.04
CA GLY A 122 -24.75 14.30 -7.98
C GLY A 122 -24.84 13.22 -6.91
N LEU A 123 -23.84 12.34 -6.79
CA LEU A 123 -23.74 11.31 -5.76
C LEU A 123 -23.33 11.88 -4.40
N ARG A 124 -22.72 13.08 -4.40
CA ARG A 124 -22.23 13.76 -3.21
C ARG A 124 -22.28 15.28 -3.39
N GLU A 125 -22.51 15.99 -2.29
CA GLU A 125 -22.43 17.45 -2.26
C GLU A 125 -20.98 17.94 -2.48
N PRO A 126 -20.80 19.12 -3.11
CA PRO A 126 -19.48 19.74 -3.23
C PRO A 126 -18.81 19.90 -1.86
N LEU A 127 -17.50 19.68 -1.81
CA LEU A 127 -16.71 20.02 -0.64
C LEU A 127 -16.80 21.54 -0.44
N GLY A 128 -17.23 21.95 0.75
CA GLY A 128 -17.32 23.37 1.12
C GLY A 128 -15.95 24.07 1.06
N PRO A 129 -15.93 25.40 0.94
CA PRO A 129 -14.71 26.21 0.96
C PRO A 129 -13.98 26.16 2.32
#